data_AF-G8B608-F1
#
_entry.id   AF-G8B608-F1
#
_cell.length_a   1.000
_cell.length_b   1.000
_cell.length_c   1.000
_cell.angle_alpha   90.00
_cell.angle_beta   90.00
_cell.angle_gamma   90.00
#
_symmetry.space_group_name_H-M   'P 1'
#
loop_
_entity.id
_entity.type
_entity.pdbx_description
1 polymer ?
#
loop_
_entity_poly.entity_id
_entity_poly.type
_entity_poly.pdbx_seq_one_letter_code
_entity_poly.pdbx_strand_id
1 'polypeptide(L)'
;MYEAEFSSFKHGFSSAAAPASAPSVITGTSQQLPGKSQFTTSTKELLPFIANASLDIIEEQMWSTQALNLGKIDQFYGIFISAYLTQGSIKFVLCYDSNKDENSIRQFFQDVNELYVKILMNPFYNVNDAILAPEFDYKVKLLAKKYL
;
A
#
# COMPACT_ATOMS: atom_id res chain seq x y z
N MET A 1 0.37 14.39 -19.39
CA MET A 1 1.43 13.43 -19.77
C MET A 1 2.51 13.50 -18.70
N TYR A 2 3.26 12.40 -18.46
CA TYR A 2 4.09 12.04 -17.28
C TYR A 2 3.29 11.24 -16.23
N GLU A 3 3.18 9.91 -16.30
CA GLU A 3 4.15 8.80 -16.14
C GLU A 3 4.31 8.40 -14.67
N ALA A 4 3.78 7.21 -14.33
CA ALA A 4 3.83 6.60 -13.01
C ALA A 4 4.76 5.38 -13.10
N GLU A 5 5.98 5.51 -12.58
CA GLU A 5 6.88 4.37 -12.45
C GLU A 5 6.49 3.54 -11.22
N PHE A 6 6.17 2.27 -11.47
CA PHE A 6 6.30 1.20 -10.50
C PHE A 6 7.68 0.59 -10.70
N SER A 7 8.55 0.71 -9.70
CA SER A 7 9.88 0.09 -9.72
C SER A 7 9.75 -1.43 -9.77
N SER A 8 9.95 -1.98 -10.97
CA SER A 8 10.17 -3.40 -11.22
C SER A 8 11.67 -3.66 -11.19
N PHE A 9 12.12 -4.60 -10.35
CA PHE A 9 13.52 -4.99 -10.28
C PHE A 9 13.90 -5.84 -11.50
N LYS A 10 14.37 -5.19 -12.59
CA LYS A 10 15.21 -5.81 -13.62
C LYS A 10 16.00 -4.76 -14.43
N HIS A 11 17.29 -4.66 -14.07
CA HIS A 11 18.50 -4.22 -14.80
C HIS A 11 18.44 -3.19 -15.95
N GLY A 12 19.31 -2.17 -15.87
CA GLY A 12 19.80 -1.41 -17.02
C GLY A 12 20.58 -0.13 -16.64
N PHE A 13 21.87 -0.25 -16.37
CA PHE A 13 22.77 0.89 -16.13
C PHE A 13 22.99 1.66 -17.44
N SER A 14 22.66 2.95 -17.48
CA SER A 14 23.06 3.84 -18.57
C SER A 14 22.95 5.31 -18.11
N SER A 15 24.09 5.88 -17.75
CA SER A 15 24.32 7.29 -17.47
C SER A 15 24.25 8.14 -18.75
N ALA A 16 23.50 9.24 -18.74
CA ALA A 16 23.72 10.35 -19.67
C ALA A 16 23.32 11.69 -19.05
N ALA A 17 24.15 12.69 -19.30
CA ALA A 17 24.31 13.93 -18.55
C ALA A 17 23.28 15.02 -18.89
N ALA A 18 23.12 15.94 -17.93
CA ALA A 18 22.33 17.17 -18.04
C ALA A 18 22.93 18.20 -19.02
N PRO A 19 22.14 19.23 -19.40
CA PRO A 19 22.60 20.58 -19.10
C PRO A 19 21.53 21.50 -18.52
N ALA A 20 22.02 22.46 -17.74
CA ALA A 20 21.30 23.49 -17.00
C ALA A 20 20.79 24.63 -17.89
N SER A 21 19.68 25.28 -17.48
CA SER A 21 19.60 26.71 -17.13
C SER A 21 18.20 27.31 -17.38
N ALA A 22 17.49 27.71 -16.32
CA ALA A 22 16.72 28.96 -16.22
C ALA A 22 16.10 29.12 -14.80
N PRO A 23 16.13 30.31 -14.17
CA PRO A 23 15.70 30.51 -12.79
C PRO A 23 14.27 31.09 -12.66
N SER A 24 13.78 31.06 -11.43
CA SER A 24 12.71 31.89 -10.81
C SER A 24 11.29 31.30 -10.81
N VAL A 25 10.78 30.95 -9.63
CA VAL A 25 9.76 31.71 -8.87
C VAL A 25 9.38 30.87 -7.63
N ILE A 26 9.48 31.51 -6.46
CA ILE A 26 9.09 30.97 -5.15
C ILE A 26 7.56 31.09 -5.01
N THR A 27 6.96 30.07 -4.38
CA THR A 27 5.64 30.02 -3.71
C THR A 27 4.67 29.04 -4.36
N GLY A 28 4.52 27.87 -3.73
CA GLY A 28 3.45 26.92 -3.98
C GLY A 28 3.54 25.84 -2.91
N THR A 29 2.56 25.83 -2.01
CA THR A 29 2.34 24.80 -1.00
C THR A 29 2.64 23.41 -1.56
N SER A 30 3.40 22.60 -0.83
CA SER A 30 3.46 21.16 -1.10
C SER A 30 2.05 20.61 -0.91
N GLN A 31 1.25 20.63 -1.98
CA GLN A 31 -0.07 20.02 -2.01
C GLN A 31 0.14 18.55 -1.72
N GLN A 32 -0.11 18.17 -0.47
CA GLN A 32 -0.18 16.79 -0.04
C GLN A 32 -1.27 16.14 -0.90
N LEU A 33 -0.86 15.39 -1.91
CA LEU A 33 -1.78 14.63 -2.74
C LEU A 33 -2.47 13.62 -1.82
N PRO A 34 -3.80 13.69 -1.65
CA PRO A 34 -4.51 12.83 -0.72
C PRO A 34 -4.35 11.36 -1.13
N GLY A 35 -4.07 10.48 -0.16
CA GLY A 35 -3.86 9.05 -0.38
C GLY A 35 -2.43 8.65 -0.80
N LYS A 36 -1.46 9.57 -0.81
CA LYS A 36 -0.03 9.21 -0.89
C LYS A 36 0.58 9.04 0.50
N SER A 37 1.36 7.98 0.66
CA SER A 37 2.11 7.74 1.90
C SER A 37 3.18 8.82 2.13
N GLN A 38 3.16 9.38 3.33
CA GLN A 38 4.04 10.46 3.79
C GLN A 38 5.36 9.96 4.42
N PHE A 39 5.68 8.67 4.27
CA PHE A 39 6.95 8.13 4.74
C PHE A 39 8.15 8.79 4.04
N THR A 40 9.23 8.96 4.79
CA THR A 40 10.54 9.39 4.25
C THR A 40 11.06 8.36 3.24
N THR A 41 11.99 8.76 2.36
CA THR A 41 12.57 7.85 1.35
C THR A 41 13.21 6.62 2.01
N SER A 42 14.03 6.83 3.04
CA SER A 42 14.67 5.73 3.78
C SER A 42 13.66 4.80 4.43
N THR A 43 12.55 5.34 4.95
CA THR A 43 11.46 4.50 5.49
C THR A 43 10.77 3.69 4.39
N LYS A 44 10.53 4.28 3.21
CA LYS A 44 9.89 3.60 2.08
C LYS A 44 10.68 2.40 1.58
N GLU A 45 12.01 2.49 1.58
CA GLU A 45 12.91 1.39 1.23
C GLU A 45 12.81 0.21 2.21
N LEU A 46 12.43 0.47 3.47
CA LEU A 46 12.27 -0.55 4.51
C LEU A 46 10.91 -1.24 4.48
N LEU A 47 9.87 -0.60 3.94
CA LEU A 47 8.49 -1.12 3.95
C LEU A 47 8.37 -2.54 3.38
N PRO A 48 9.01 -2.90 2.25
CA PRO A 48 8.93 -4.26 1.71
C PRO A 48 9.51 -5.30 2.68
N PHE A 49 10.60 -4.97 3.37
CA PHE A 49 11.23 -5.88 4.34
C PHE A 49 10.36 -6.04 5.58
N ILE A 50 9.80 -4.94 6.10
CA ILE A 50 8.89 -4.95 7.26
C ILE A 50 7.63 -5.77 6.92
N ALA A 51 7.01 -5.50 5.77
CA ALA A 51 5.82 -6.22 5.35
C ALA A 51 6.10 -7.72 5.14
N ASN A 52 7.23 -8.07 4.52
CA ASN A 52 7.62 -9.46 4.31
C ASN A 52 7.90 -10.20 5.63
N ALA A 53 8.57 -9.56 6.60
CA ALA A 53 8.83 -10.14 7.91
C ALA A 53 7.54 -10.39 8.71
N SER A 54 6.50 -9.59 8.48
CA SER A 54 5.21 -9.77 9.16
C SER A 54 4.37 -10.94 8.64
N LEU A 55 4.72 -11.54 7.51
CA LEU A 55 3.91 -12.61 6.89
C LEU A 55 3.85 -13.87 7.76
N ASP A 56 4.94 -14.23 8.43
CA ASP A 56 4.99 -15.41 9.30
C ASP A 56 4.02 -15.26 10.49
N ILE A 57 3.94 -14.05 11.05
CA ILE A 57 3.00 -13.73 12.15
C ILE A 57 1.55 -13.85 11.67
N ILE A 58 1.26 -13.36 10.45
CA ILE A 58 -0.08 -13.46 9.86
C ILE A 58 -0.46 -14.94 9.66
N GLU A 59 0.47 -15.76 9.20
CA GLU A 59 0.25 -17.20 9.01
C GLU A 59 -0.01 -17.92 10.34
N GLU A 60 0.73 -17.61 11.40
CA GLU A 60 0.46 -18.20 12.72
C GLU A 60 -0.95 -17.82 13.23
N GLN A 61 -1.34 -16.56 13.06
CA GLN A 61 -2.67 -16.08 13.46
C GLN A 61 -3.78 -16.73 12.62
N MET A 62 -3.56 -16.99 11.33
CA MET A 62 -4.59 -17.57 10.44
C MET A 62 -5.05 -18.96 10.88
N TRP A 63 -4.18 -19.73 11.54
CA TRP A 63 -4.51 -21.04 12.08
C TRP A 63 -5.21 -20.96 13.44
N SER A 64 -5.14 -19.80 14.09
CA SER A 64 -5.62 -19.59 15.45
C SER A 64 -6.95 -18.84 15.49
N THR A 65 -7.25 -17.99 14.50
CA THR A 65 -8.47 -17.17 14.45
C THR A 65 -9.28 -17.37 13.17
N GLN A 66 -10.60 -17.30 13.30
CA GLN A 66 -11.54 -17.26 12.17
C GLN A 66 -11.89 -15.81 11.78
N ALA A 67 -11.38 -14.82 12.50
CA ALA A 67 -11.61 -13.42 12.18
C ALA A 67 -10.80 -13.00 10.94
N LEU A 68 -11.46 -12.30 10.02
CA LEU A 68 -10.80 -11.75 8.82
C LEU A 68 -9.89 -10.56 9.17
N ASN A 69 -10.26 -9.76 10.16
CA ASN A 69 -9.42 -8.65 10.62
C ASN A 69 -8.55 -9.13 11.77
N LEU A 70 -7.23 -9.05 11.61
CA LEU A 70 -6.26 -9.44 12.64
C LEU A 70 -5.86 -8.25 13.53
N GLY A 71 -6.31 -7.04 13.19
CA GLY A 71 -5.92 -5.82 13.88
C GLY A 71 -4.42 -5.53 13.70
N LYS A 72 -3.83 -4.89 14.71
CA LYS A 72 -2.39 -4.63 14.77
C LYS A 72 -1.66 -5.93 15.15
N ILE A 73 -0.76 -6.36 14.29
CA ILE A 73 0.01 -7.61 14.45
C ILE A 73 1.45 -7.38 14.88
N ASP A 74 2.04 -6.23 14.54
CA ASP A 74 3.46 -5.94 14.82
C ASP A 74 3.75 -4.42 14.84
N GLN A 75 4.96 -4.05 15.24
CA GLN A 75 5.46 -2.68 15.25
C GLN A 75 6.99 -2.63 15.04
N PHE A 76 7.42 -1.83 14.07
CA PHE A 76 8.84 -1.63 13.74
C PHE A 76 9.22 -0.14 13.79
N TYR A 77 10.04 0.28 14.76
CA TYR A 77 10.50 1.68 14.92
C TYR A 77 9.41 2.76 14.79
N GLY A 78 8.24 2.51 15.38
CA GLY A 78 7.11 3.45 15.34
C GLY A 78 6.16 3.26 14.14
N ILE A 79 6.52 2.42 13.18
CA ILE A 79 5.63 1.98 12.10
C ILE A 79 4.80 0.83 12.63
N PHE A 80 3.49 1.00 12.65
CA PHE A 80 2.55 -0.04 13.04
C PHE A 80 2.20 -0.90 11.83
N ILE A 81 2.07 -2.20 12.04
CA ILE A 81 1.63 -3.15 11.01
C ILE A 81 0.29 -3.73 11.43
N SER A 82 -0.73 -3.51 10.60
CA SER A 82 -2.04 -4.15 10.72
C SER A 82 -2.29 -5.08 9.55
N ALA A 83 -3.02 -6.17 9.78
CA ALA A 83 -3.31 -7.17 8.77
C ALA A 83 -4.79 -7.55 8.68
N TYR A 84 -5.18 -7.93 7.46
CA TYR A 84 -6.51 -8.46 7.15
C TYR A 84 -6.37 -9.66 6.22
N LEU A 85 -7.03 -10.75 6.56
CA LEU A 85 -7.10 -11.97 5.79
C LEU A 85 -8.44 -12.04 5.04
N THR A 86 -8.39 -12.27 3.73
CA THR A 86 -9.61 -12.51 2.95
C THR A 86 -10.02 -13.98 3.03
N GLN A 87 -11.27 -14.28 2.66
CA GLN A 87 -11.78 -15.66 2.60
C GLN A 87 -11.00 -16.53 1.59
N GLY A 88 -10.30 -15.93 0.63
CA GLY A 88 -9.43 -16.61 -0.33
C GLY A 88 -7.99 -16.81 0.15
N SER A 89 -7.72 -16.65 1.45
CA SER A 89 -6.36 -16.71 2.04
C SER A 89 -5.38 -15.65 1.50
N ILE A 90 -5.90 -14.53 0.99
CA ILE A 90 -5.07 -13.37 0.59
C ILE A 90 -4.85 -12.48 1.80
N LYS A 91 -3.61 -12.03 1.98
CA LYS A 91 -3.18 -11.23 3.13
C LYS A 91 -3.03 -9.77 2.69
N PHE A 92 -3.83 -8.89 3.27
CA PHE A 92 -3.62 -7.45 3.17
C PHE A 92 -2.78 -6.99 4.35
N VAL A 93 -1.70 -6.27 4.04
CA VAL A 93 -0.77 -5.73 5.03
C VAL A 93 -0.75 -4.21 4.88
N LEU A 94 -1.01 -3.50 5.98
CA LEU A 94 -0.96 -2.04 6.04
C LEU A 94 0.12 -1.60 7.02
N CYS A 95 1.09 -0.86 6.51
CA CYS A 95 2.09 -0.14 7.31
C CYS A 95 1.67 1.33 7.44
N TYR A 96 1.60 1.85 8.66
CA TYR A 96 1.18 3.23 8.91
C TYR A 96 1.96 3.87 10.07
N ASP A 97 2.11 5.19 9.99
CA ASP A 97 2.68 6.03 11.04
C ASP A 97 1.55 6.59 11.92
N SER A 98 1.84 6.82 13.19
CA SER A 98 0.92 7.30 14.22
C SER A 98 -0.19 6.31 14.60
N ASN A 99 -0.72 6.46 15.82
CA ASN A 99 -1.76 5.59 16.35
C ASN A 99 -3.10 5.96 15.70
N LYS A 100 -3.38 5.34 14.54
CA LYS A 100 -4.66 5.45 13.84
C LYS A 100 -5.72 4.63 14.58
N ASP A 101 -6.98 5.07 14.48
CA ASP A 101 -8.11 4.35 15.04
C ASP A 101 -8.27 2.98 14.35
N GLU A 102 -8.27 1.92 15.15
CA GLU A 102 -8.37 0.54 14.68
C GLU A 102 -9.69 0.29 13.94
N ASN A 103 -10.79 0.92 14.38
CA ASN A 103 -12.09 0.78 13.73
C ASN A 103 -12.07 1.37 12.31
N SER A 104 -11.39 2.50 12.12
CA SER A 104 -11.21 3.14 10.82
C SER A 104 -10.37 2.27 9.87
N ILE A 105 -9.28 1.67 10.37
CA ILE A 105 -8.45 0.72 9.60
C ILE A 105 -9.25 -0.53 9.23
N ARG A 106 -10.06 -1.05 10.16
CA ARG A 106 -10.92 -2.22 9.92
C ARG A 106 -11.91 -1.94 8.79
N GLN A 107 -12.56 -0.77 8.79
CA GLN A 107 -13.46 -0.38 7.71
C GLN A 107 -12.73 -0.19 6.38
N PHE A 108 -11.54 0.40 6.38
CA PHE A 108 -10.69 0.51 5.19
C PHE A 108 -10.43 -0.87 4.56
N PHE A 109 -10.02 -1.86 5.36
CA PHE A 109 -9.77 -3.20 4.84
C PHE A 109 -11.02 -3.88 4.31
N GLN A 110 -12.18 -3.70 4.95
CA GLN A 110 -13.44 -4.24 4.47
C GLN A 110 -13.82 -3.67 3.09
N ASP A 111 -13.73 -2.35 2.92
CA ASP A 111 -14.06 -1.67 1.67
C ASP A 111 -13.05 -2.07 0.55
N VAL A 112 -11.76 -2.22 0.89
CA VAL A 112 -10.74 -2.73 -0.04
C VAL A 112 -10.99 -4.18 -0.43
N ASN A 113 -11.42 -5.04 0.50
CA ASN A 113 -11.78 -6.43 0.20
C ASN A 113 -12.96 -6.50 -0.76
N GLU A 114 -14.00 -5.67 -0.56
CA GLU A 114 -15.13 -5.62 -1.48
C GLU A 114 -14.69 -5.22 -2.90
N LEU A 115 -13.78 -4.25 -3.01
CA LEU A 115 -13.23 -3.83 -4.28
C LEU A 115 -12.35 -4.92 -4.93
N TYR A 116 -11.54 -5.61 -4.14
CA TYR A 116 -10.71 -6.73 -4.57
C TYR A 116 -11.55 -7.88 -5.14
N VAL A 117 -12.61 -8.27 -4.44
CA VAL A 117 -13.53 -9.33 -4.89
C VAL A 117 -14.20 -8.96 -6.21
N LYS A 118 -14.58 -7.69 -6.42
CA LYS A 118 -15.14 -7.23 -7.71
C LYS A 118 -14.18 -7.42 -8.88
N ILE A 119 -12.87 -7.30 -8.65
CA ILE A 119 -11.85 -7.57 -9.68
C ILE A 119 -11.74 -9.06 -9.94
N LEU A 120 -11.72 -9.88 -8.90
CA LEU A 120 -11.66 -11.33 -9.06
C LEU A 120 -12.90 -11.91 -9.76
N MET A 121 -14.05 -11.26 -9.66
CA MET A 121 -15.26 -11.65 -10.40
C MET A 121 -15.17 -11.36 -11.90
N ASN A 122 -14.13 -10.64 -12.36
CA ASN A 122 -13.88 -10.48 -13.79
C ASN A 122 -13.33 -11.79 -14.38
N PRO A 123 -14.03 -12.43 -15.34
CA PRO A 123 -13.60 -13.71 -15.92
C PRO A 123 -12.28 -13.63 -16.70
N PHE A 124 -11.77 -12.42 -16.98
CA PHE A 124 -10.48 -12.20 -17.64
C PHE A 124 -9.32 -11.94 -16.66
N TYR A 125 -9.57 -12.01 -15.35
CA TYR A 125 -8.55 -11.85 -14.33
C TYR A 125 -8.08 -13.22 -13.85
N ASN A 126 -6.78 -13.51 -13.98
CA ASN A 126 -6.24 -14.73 -13.38
C ASN A 126 -6.01 -14.51 -11.88
N VAL A 127 -6.42 -15.50 -11.08
CA VAL A 127 -6.16 -15.49 -9.64
C VAL A 127 -4.65 -15.44 -9.41
N ASN A 128 -4.22 -14.58 -8.49
CA ASN A 128 -2.81 -14.32 -8.12
C ASN A 128 -1.98 -13.48 -9.11
N ASP A 129 -2.54 -13.05 -10.24
CA ASP A 129 -1.88 -12.03 -11.05
C ASP A 129 -1.87 -10.69 -10.31
N ALA A 130 -0.93 -9.81 -10.68
CA ALA A 130 -0.88 -8.45 -10.15
C ALA A 130 -2.08 -7.62 -10.63
N ILE A 131 -2.68 -6.85 -9.72
CA ILE A 131 -3.77 -5.94 -10.07
C ILE A 131 -3.17 -4.71 -10.76
N LEU A 132 -3.36 -4.61 -12.07
CA LEU A 132 -2.86 -3.48 -12.89
C LEU A 132 -3.95 -2.47 -13.26
N ALA A 133 -5.16 -2.61 -12.72
CA ALA A 133 -6.31 -1.79 -13.08
C ALA A 133 -6.18 -0.35 -12.50
N PRO A 134 -6.08 0.71 -13.32
CA PRO A 134 -5.90 2.08 -12.82
C PRO A 134 -7.08 2.58 -11.96
N GLU A 135 -8.28 2.09 -12.27
CA GLU A 135 -9.50 2.41 -11.52
C GLU A 135 -9.48 1.82 -10.10
N PHE A 136 -8.84 0.66 -9.91
CA PHE A 136 -8.63 0.07 -8.60
C PHE A 136 -7.78 0.99 -7.73
N ASP A 137 -6.63 1.40 -8.27
CA ASP A 137 -5.69 2.28 -7.57
C ASP A 137 -6.34 3.61 -7.19
N TYR A 138 -7.14 4.19 -8.09
CA TYR A 138 -7.86 5.43 -7.82
C TYR A 138 -8.85 5.26 -6.65
N LYS A 139 -9.64 4.19 -6.66
CA LYS A 139 -10.60 3.90 -5.59
C LYS A 139 -9.92 3.61 -4.25
N VAL A 140 -8.83 2.82 -4.25
CA VAL A 140 -8.06 2.55 -3.02
C VAL A 140 -7.49 3.84 -2.45
N LYS A 141 -6.96 4.76 -3.28
CA LYS A 141 -6.48 6.07 -2.82
C LYS A 141 -7.60 6.92 -2.22
N LEU A 142 -8.81 6.86 -2.78
CA LEU A 142 -9.98 7.56 -2.23
C LEU A 142 -10.40 6.98 -0.86
N LEU A 143 -10.37 5.66 -0.71
CA LEU A 143 -10.62 4.99 0.56
C LEU A 143 -9.54 5.33 1.59
N ALA A 144 -8.27 5.32 1.19
CA ALA A 144 -7.16 5.72 2.05
C ALA A 144 -7.36 7.15 2.56
N LYS A 145 -7.75 8.09 1.69
CA LYS A 145 -8.07 9.47 2.10
C LYS A 145 -9.21 9.54 3.14
N LYS A 146 -10.19 8.64 3.03
CA LYS A 146 -11.38 8.64 3.89
C LYS A 146 -11.10 8.09 5.29
N TYR A 147 -10.25 7.07 5.38
CA TYR A 147 -10.08 6.29 6.62
C TYR A 147 -8.69 6.39 7.26
N LEU A 148 -7.65 6.79 6.52
CA LEU A 148 -6.26 6.82 6.95
C LEU A 148 -5.72 8.26 6.96
#